data_AF-A0AAN6DPU8-F1
#
_entry.id   AF-A0AAN6DPU8-F1
#
_cell.length_a   1.000
_cell.length_b   1.000
_cell.length_c   1.000
_cell.angle_alpha   90.00
_cell.angle_beta   90.00
_cell.angle_gamma   90.00
#
_symmetry.space_group_name_H-M   'P 1'
#
loop_
_entity.id
_entity.type
_entity.pdbx_description
1 polymer ?
#
loop_
_entity_poly.entity_id
_entity_poly.type
_entity_poly.pdbx_seq_one_letter_code
_entity_poly.pdbx_strand_id
1 'polypeptide(L)'
;MASTPDPTLNLPRILCLHGGGVNAAIFKAQFRAFLNHEKLRDRYRFVFVDAPFFCDEGVGVHPVYSDWGPFRRWFRWLDSHPEIDPAACSYELEYTIERCMESDEGTGEWVGVLGFSQGAKLAASLLYEQQLQGKTGPWRYAVILAGRAPMVSLNEESEQLPWMQSAGGLADAADLESIFERPDMKLKIPTLHVHGLKDEGLHLHKIMVEDYCAPGTATLIEWDGPHRIPIKKSDVDRVVDAWVELANEYGV
;
A
#
# COMPACT_ATOMS: atom_id res chain seq x y z
N MET A 1 -16.94 -30.16 -15.54
CA MET A 1 -15.51 -30.10 -15.94
C MET A 1 -14.74 -29.76 -14.69
N ALA A 2 -13.74 -30.55 -14.30
CA ALA A 2 -12.89 -30.20 -13.15
C ALA A 2 -12.16 -28.90 -13.50
N SER A 3 -12.31 -27.87 -12.67
CA SER A 3 -11.55 -26.63 -12.81
C SER A 3 -10.06 -26.96 -12.73
N THR A 4 -9.28 -26.56 -13.73
CA THR A 4 -7.83 -26.56 -13.62
C THR A 4 -7.43 -25.77 -12.37
N PRO A 5 -6.57 -26.33 -11.49
CA PRO A 5 -6.14 -25.63 -10.29
C PRO A 5 -5.43 -24.32 -10.66
N ASP A 6 -5.62 -23.27 -9.86
CA ASP A 6 -4.96 -21.98 -10.04
C ASP A 6 -3.43 -22.18 -10.00
N PRO A 7 -2.70 -21.84 -11.08
CA PRO A 7 -1.26 -22.10 -11.17
C PRO A 7 -0.43 -21.22 -10.24
N THR A 8 -1.04 -20.23 -9.58
CA THR A 8 -0.33 -19.27 -8.72
C THR A 8 -0.27 -19.70 -7.25
N LEU A 9 -0.93 -20.80 -6.85
CA LEU A 9 -1.09 -21.15 -5.43
C LEU A 9 0.24 -21.29 -4.68
N ASN A 10 1.28 -21.81 -5.31
CA ASN A 10 2.60 -21.99 -4.70
C ASN A 10 3.53 -20.78 -4.84
N LEU A 11 3.12 -19.73 -5.54
CA LEU A 11 3.95 -18.53 -5.75
C LEU A 11 3.98 -17.66 -4.50
N PRO A 12 5.07 -16.91 -4.27
CA PRO A 12 5.13 -15.88 -3.23
C PRO A 12 3.95 -14.91 -3.34
N ARG A 13 3.39 -14.52 -2.19
CA ARG A 13 2.15 -13.74 -2.09
C ARG A 13 2.40 -12.27 -1.80
N ILE A 14 1.71 -11.42 -2.55
CA ILE A 14 1.69 -9.97 -2.39
C ILE A 14 0.30 -9.53 -1.97
N LEU A 15 0.20 -8.93 -0.79
CA LEU A 15 -1.04 -8.32 -0.31
C LEU A 15 -1.28 -6.99 -1.05
N CYS A 16 -2.44 -6.82 -1.64
CA CYS A 16 -2.76 -5.69 -2.52
C CYS A 16 -3.83 -4.78 -1.89
N LEU A 17 -3.43 -3.56 -1.50
CA LEU A 17 -4.25 -2.58 -0.80
C LEU A 17 -4.70 -1.45 -1.74
N HIS A 18 -6.02 -1.32 -1.94
CA HIS A 18 -6.58 -0.32 -2.85
C HIS A 18 -6.57 1.11 -2.27
N GLY A 19 -6.77 2.12 -3.13
CA GLY A 19 -6.92 3.53 -2.69
C GLY A 19 -8.25 3.82 -2.00
N GLY A 20 -8.42 5.01 -1.41
CA GLY A 20 -9.71 5.40 -0.82
C GLY A 20 -10.78 5.61 -1.90
N GLY A 21 -12.02 5.20 -1.63
CA GLY A 21 -13.15 5.36 -2.54
C GLY A 21 -13.17 4.39 -3.72
N VAL A 22 -12.43 3.29 -3.63
CA VAL A 22 -12.50 2.16 -4.58
C VAL A 22 -12.65 0.85 -3.81
N ASN A 23 -12.54 -0.29 -4.49
CA ASN A 23 -12.56 -1.62 -3.89
C ASN A 23 -11.53 -2.54 -4.58
N ALA A 24 -11.38 -3.76 -4.07
CA ALA A 24 -10.44 -4.77 -4.57
C ALA A 24 -10.62 -5.07 -6.07
N ALA A 25 -11.86 -5.17 -6.55
CA ALA A 25 -12.16 -5.47 -7.95
C ALA A 25 -11.72 -4.33 -8.89
N ILE A 26 -12.01 -3.07 -8.52
CA ILE A 26 -11.57 -1.89 -9.27
C ILE A 26 -10.05 -1.80 -9.26
N PHE A 27 -9.41 -2.00 -8.11
CA PHE A 27 -7.95 -1.93 -8.01
C PHE A 27 -7.28 -3.00 -8.89
N LYS A 28 -7.79 -4.23 -8.88
CA LYS A 28 -7.33 -5.31 -9.78
C LYS A 28 -7.45 -4.91 -11.26
N ALA A 29 -8.55 -4.27 -11.66
CA ALA A 29 -8.76 -3.80 -13.03
C ALA A 29 -7.81 -2.63 -13.40
N GLN A 30 -7.58 -1.69 -12.49
CA GLN A 30 -6.64 -0.59 -12.66
C GLN A 30 -5.18 -1.09 -12.75
N PHE A 31 -4.84 -2.15 -12.02
CA PHE A 31 -3.51 -2.73 -11.94
C PHE A 31 -3.21 -3.81 -13.02
N ARG A 32 -4.16 -4.05 -13.94
CA ARG A 32 -4.08 -5.13 -14.95
C ARG A 32 -2.81 -5.13 -15.82
N ALA A 33 -2.19 -3.98 -16.05
CA ALA A 33 -0.97 -3.88 -16.85
C ALA A 33 0.22 -4.58 -16.18
N PHE A 34 0.30 -4.49 -14.85
CA PHE A 34 1.30 -5.17 -14.03
C PHE A 34 0.96 -6.65 -13.83
N LEU A 35 -0.32 -6.97 -13.56
CA LEU A 35 -0.77 -8.36 -13.39
C LEU A 35 -0.46 -9.24 -14.61
N ASN A 36 -0.54 -8.67 -15.82
CA ASN A 36 -0.27 -9.39 -17.05
C ASN A 36 1.18 -9.25 -17.54
N HIS A 37 2.04 -8.55 -16.80
CA HIS A 37 3.42 -8.36 -17.18
C HIS A 37 4.19 -9.68 -17.04
N GLU A 38 4.96 -10.06 -18.07
CA GLU A 38 5.65 -11.36 -18.15
C GLU A 38 6.61 -11.64 -16.98
N LYS A 39 7.23 -10.59 -16.44
CA LYS A 39 8.13 -10.69 -15.26
C LYS A 39 7.41 -10.83 -13.91
N LEU A 40 6.10 -10.58 -13.85
CA LEU A 40 5.33 -10.60 -12.60
C LEU A 40 4.27 -11.71 -12.56
N ARG A 41 3.58 -11.96 -13.68
CA ARG A 41 2.39 -12.83 -13.73
C ARG A 41 2.65 -14.26 -13.26
N ASP A 42 3.86 -14.77 -13.51
CA ASP A 42 4.31 -16.12 -13.16
C ASP A 42 5.28 -16.10 -11.95
N ARG A 43 5.47 -14.92 -11.33
CA ARG A 43 6.36 -14.70 -10.19
C ARG A 43 5.61 -14.57 -8.87
N TYR A 44 4.41 -13.99 -8.89
CA TYR A 44 3.65 -13.69 -7.68
C TYR A 44 2.19 -14.11 -7.76
N ARG A 45 1.65 -14.46 -6.60
CA ARG A 45 0.20 -14.48 -6.36
C ARG A 45 -0.20 -13.14 -5.73
N PHE A 46 -1.03 -12.38 -6.44
CA PHE A 46 -1.56 -11.11 -5.96
C PHE A 46 -2.90 -11.31 -5.26
N VAL A 47 -2.99 -10.96 -3.98
CA VAL A 47 -4.19 -11.12 -3.16
C VAL A 47 -4.76 -9.74 -2.84
N PHE A 48 -5.94 -9.43 -3.40
CA PHE A 48 -6.59 -8.13 -3.26
C PHE A 48 -7.59 -8.17 -2.12
N VAL A 49 -7.51 -7.19 -1.22
CA VAL A 49 -8.37 -7.08 -0.04
C VAL A 49 -9.26 -5.85 -0.15
N ASP A 50 -10.51 -6.00 0.30
CA ASP A 50 -11.47 -4.91 0.43
C ASP A 50 -11.32 -4.24 1.80
N ALA A 51 -11.20 -2.91 1.82
CA ALA A 51 -11.10 -2.14 3.05
C ALA A 51 -12.42 -2.19 3.87
N PRO A 52 -12.35 -2.09 5.21
CA PRO A 52 -13.51 -2.37 6.06
C PRO A 52 -14.63 -1.31 5.97
N PHE A 53 -14.29 -0.04 5.76
CA PHE A 53 -15.25 1.06 5.87
C PHE A 53 -15.83 1.46 4.53
N PHE A 54 -17.14 1.66 4.45
CA PHE A 54 -17.79 2.21 3.27
C PHE A 54 -17.58 3.73 3.15
N CYS A 55 -17.59 4.23 1.91
CA CYS A 55 -17.56 5.64 1.58
C CYS A 55 -18.12 5.91 0.17
N ASP A 56 -18.14 7.18 -0.21
CA ASP A 56 -18.43 7.60 -1.59
C ASP A 56 -17.26 7.22 -2.53
N GLU A 57 -17.50 7.34 -3.84
CA GLU A 57 -16.49 7.07 -4.85
C GLU A 57 -15.27 8.00 -4.76
N GLY A 58 -14.10 7.43 -5.05
CA GLY A 58 -12.83 8.12 -5.12
C GLY A 58 -12.44 8.56 -6.52
N VAL A 59 -11.27 9.18 -6.61
CA VAL A 59 -10.66 9.59 -7.88
C VAL A 59 -10.43 8.37 -8.79
N GLY A 60 -10.77 8.50 -10.06
CA GLY A 60 -10.56 7.45 -11.07
C GLY A 60 -11.65 6.37 -11.14
N VAL A 61 -12.76 6.53 -10.39
CA VAL A 61 -13.97 5.70 -10.53
C VAL A 61 -14.77 6.12 -11.77
N HIS A 62 -15.19 7.39 -11.84
CA HIS A 62 -16.00 7.87 -12.96
C HIS A 62 -15.19 8.01 -14.26
N PRO A 63 -15.80 7.73 -15.43
CA PRO A 63 -17.13 7.13 -15.63
C PRO A 63 -17.11 5.59 -15.68
N VAL A 64 -15.94 4.94 -15.62
CA VAL A 64 -15.76 3.54 -16.01
C VAL A 64 -16.26 2.56 -14.95
N TYR A 65 -16.14 2.92 -13.67
CA TYR A 65 -16.40 2.04 -12.53
C TYR A 65 -17.57 2.51 -11.66
N SER A 66 -18.40 3.41 -12.15
CA SER A 66 -19.50 4.01 -11.39
C SER A 66 -20.47 2.97 -10.84
N ASP A 67 -20.71 1.89 -11.59
CA ASP A 67 -21.59 0.78 -11.19
C ASP A 67 -20.87 -0.36 -10.44
N TRP A 68 -19.60 -0.17 -10.08
CA TRP A 68 -18.77 -1.20 -9.43
C TRP A 68 -18.72 -1.07 -7.91
N GLY A 69 -19.64 -0.29 -7.32
CA GLY A 69 -19.77 -0.17 -5.87
C GLY A 69 -20.15 -1.50 -5.19
N PRO A 70 -20.12 -1.54 -3.84
CA PRO A 70 -19.86 -0.43 -2.94
C PRO A 70 -18.38 0.00 -2.91
N PHE A 71 -18.13 1.28 -2.63
CA PHE A 71 -16.80 1.85 -2.49
C PHE A 71 -16.34 1.86 -1.03
N ARG A 72 -15.02 1.74 -0.83
CA ARG A 72 -14.44 1.45 0.48
C ARG A 72 -13.22 2.30 0.78
N ARG A 73 -12.88 2.38 2.07
CA ARG A 73 -11.73 3.09 2.62
C ARG A 73 -11.11 2.37 3.81
N TRP A 74 -9.82 2.61 4.00
CA TRP A 74 -9.04 2.05 5.11
C TRP A 74 -9.20 2.86 6.39
N PHE A 75 -9.13 4.18 6.30
CA PHE A 75 -9.24 5.10 7.44
C PHE A 75 -9.81 6.44 6.96
N ARG A 76 -9.94 7.43 7.85
CA ARG A 76 -10.47 8.75 7.50
C ARG A 76 -9.41 9.60 6.77
N TRP A 77 -9.87 10.44 5.85
CA TRP A 77 -9.06 11.50 5.23
C TRP A 77 -9.87 12.78 4.92
N LEU A 78 -11.16 12.78 5.23
CA LEU A 78 -12.08 13.91 5.04
C LEU A 78 -12.81 14.14 6.36
N ASP A 79 -13.07 15.40 6.69
CA ASP A 79 -13.89 15.78 7.84
C ASP A 79 -15.30 15.20 7.78
N SER A 80 -15.84 15.04 6.57
CA SER A 80 -17.16 14.47 6.33
C SER A 80 -17.26 12.97 6.67
N HIS A 81 -16.13 12.26 6.77
CA HIS A 81 -16.16 10.86 7.18
C HIS A 81 -16.50 10.75 8.66
N PRO A 82 -17.37 9.79 9.05
CA PRO A 82 -17.69 9.53 10.45
C PRO A 82 -16.42 9.36 11.29
N GLU A 83 -16.43 9.93 12.49
CA GLU A 83 -15.38 9.71 13.48
C GLU A 83 -15.28 8.21 13.81
N ILE A 84 -14.04 7.77 14.04
CA ILE A 84 -13.72 6.39 14.38
C ILE A 84 -12.75 6.47 15.54
N ASP A 85 -13.03 5.73 16.61
CA ASP A 85 -12.07 5.56 17.69
C ASP A 85 -10.77 4.93 17.14
N PRO A 86 -9.58 5.47 17.46
CA PRO A 86 -8.32 4.96 16.91
C PRO A 86 -8.09 3.46 17.16
N ALA A 87 -8.38 2.97 18.37
CA ALA A 87 -8.20 1.55 18.69
C ALA A 87 -9.18 0.67 17.90
N ALA A 88 -10.44 1.10 17.76
CA ALA A 88 -11.41 0.42 16.91
C ALA A 88 -10.99 0.41 15.43
N CYS A 89 -10.46 1.52 14.91
CA CYS A 89 -9.97 1.59 13.54
C CYS A 89 -8.81 0.62 13.30
N SER A 90 -7.81 0.64 14.19
CA SER A 90 -6.65 -0.26 14.12
C SER A 90 -7.04 -1.73 14.20
N TYR A 91 -7.98 -2.07 15.10
CA TYR A 91 -8.52 -3.43 15.21
C TYR A 91 -9.20 -3.90 13.91
N GLU A 92 -10.07 -3.08 13.32
CA GLU A 92 -10.76 -3.43 12.06
C GLU A 92 -9.78 -3.59 10.89
N LEU A 93 -8.72 -2.78 10.84
CA LEU A 93 -7.66 -2.90 9.85
C LEU A 93 -6.90 -4.23 9.97
N GLU A 94 -6.45 -4.56 11.18
CA GLU A 94 -5.75 -5.81 11.48
C GLU A 94 -6.64 -7.01 11.16
N TYR A 95 -7.85 -7.04 11.70
CA TYR A 95 -8.83 -8.11 11.46
C TYR A 95 -9.10 -8.34 9.97
N THR A 96 -9.30 -7.26 9.21
CA THR A 96 -9.59 -7.33 7.77
C THR A 96 -8.42 -7.93 6.99
N ILE A 97 -7.19 -7.51 7.30
CA ILE A 97 -5.98 -7.98 6.64
C ILE A 97 -5.71 -9.45 7.00
N GLU A 98 -5.73 -9.80 8.28
CA GLU A 98 -5.51 -11.16 8.74
C GLU A 98 -6.55 -12.12 8.14
N ARG A 99 -7.83 -11.74 8.17
CA ARG A 99 -8.89 -12.58 7.61
C ARG A 99 -8.71 -12.80 6.10
N CYS A 100 -8.29 -11.77 5.37
CA CYS A 100 -7.95 -11.90 3.95
C CYS A 100 -6.79 -12.90 3.77
N MET A 101 -5.73 -12.74 4.54
CA MET A 101 -4.55 -13.62 4.48
C MET A 101 -4.88 -15.08 4.80
N GLU A 102 -5.71 -15.32 5.81
CA GLU A 102 -6.16 -16.66 6.21
C GLU A 102 -7.13 -17.29 5.21
N SER A 103 -7.92 -16.48 4.50
CA SER A 103 -8.90 -16.96 3.52
C SER A 103 -8.29 -17.31 2.17
N ASP A 104 -7.06 -16.85 1.90
CA ASP A 104 -6.36 -17.14 0.66
C ASP A 104 -5.84 -18.58 0.64
N GLU A 105 -6.22 -19.34 -0.39
CA GLU A 105 -5.82 -20.75 -0.56
C GLU A 105 -4.33 -20.92 -0.96
N GLY A 106 -3.60 -19.82 -1.17
CA GLY A 106 -2.20 -19.86 -1.53
C GLY A 106 -1.33 -20.50 -0.45
N THR A 107 -0.33 -21.26 -0.90
CA THR A 107 0.63 -21.99 -0.06
C THR A 107 2.01 -21.36 -0.07
N GLY A 108 2.32 -20.45 -1.01
CA GLY A 108 3.57 -19.70 -1.02
C GLY A 108 3.69 -18.72 0.16
N GLU A 109 4.89 -18.27 0.48
CA GLU A 109 5.07 -17.32 1.60
C GLU A 109 4.50 -15.94 1.26
N TRP A 110 3.96 -15.24 2.26
CA TRP A 110 3.75 -13.80 2.16
C TRP A 110 5.09 -13.10 2.17
N VAL A 111 5.35 -12.23 1.19
CA VAL A 111 6.68 -11.62 1.00
C VAL A 111 6.63 -10.10 0.91
N GLY A 112 5.48 -9.50 0.61
CA GLY A 112 5.40 -8.06 0.48
C GLY A 112 3.99 -7.52 0.36
N VAL A 113 3.92 -6.20 0.37
CA VAL A 113 2.67 -5.45 0.27
C VAL A 113 2.75 -4.47 -0.91
N LEU A 114 1.71 -4.45 -1.73
CA LEU A 114 1.50 -3.47 -2.78
C LEU A 114 0.35 -2.58 -2.37
N GLY A 115 0.51 -1.26 -2.47
CA GLY A 115 -0.59 -0.35 -2.22
C GLY A 115 -0.67 0.78 -3.22
N PHE A 116 -1.87 1.32 -3.41
CA PHE A 116 -2.11 2.56 -4.16
C PHE A 116 -2.75 3.64 -3.27
N SER A 117 -2.26 4.88 -3.34
CA SER A 117 -2.83 6.04 -2.62
C SER A 117 -3.01 5.78 -1.12
N GLN A 118 -4.24 5.74 -0.61
CA GLN A 118 -4.51 5.37 0.79
C GLN A 118 -3.96 3.97 1.16
N GLY A 119 -4.10 2.98 0.27
CA GLY A 119 -3.54 1.65 0.47
C GLY A 119 -2.01 1.63 0.42
N ALA A 120 -1.38 2.55 -0.33
CA ALA A 120 0.09 2.70 -0.34
C ALA A 120 0.60 3.24 1.01
N LYS A 121 -0.14 4.19 1.60
CA LYS A 121 0.11 4.68 2.95
C LYS A 121 0.01 3.54 3.99
N LEU A 122 -1.03 2.72 3.90
CA LEU A 122 -1.20 1.55 4.76
C LEU A 122 -0.08 0.51 4.55
N ALA A 123 0.31 0.24 3.30
CA ALA A 123 1.40 -0.68 2.99
C ALA A 123 2.71 -0.28 3.68
N ALA A 124 3.12 0.98 3.56
CA ALA A 124 4.30 1.50 4.24
C ALA A 124 4.17 1.39 5.78
N SER A 125 2.97 1.63 6.31
CA SER A 125 2.67 1.54 7.74
C SER A 125 2.79 0.10 8.27
N LEU A 126 2.32 -0.91 7.53
CA LEU A 126 2.47 -2.32 7.91
C LEU A 126 3.94 -2.74 8.05
N LEU A 127 4.80 -2.28 7.13
CA LEU A 127 6.24 -2.51 7.24
C LEU A 127 6.83 -1.76 8.43
N TYR A 128 6.40 -0.53 8.65
CA TYR A 128 6.87 0.29 9.76
C TYR A 128 6.56 -0.35 11.12
N GLU A 129 5.34 -0.85 11.30
CA GLU A 129 4.90 -1.53 12.51
C GLU A 129 5.63 -2.84 12.74
N GLN A 130 5.82 -3.63 11.68
CA GLN A 130 6.64 -4.84 11.75
C GLN A 130 8.06 -4.53 12.27
N GLN A 131 8.64 -3.42 11.80
CA GLN A 131 9.95 -2.97 12.25
C GLN A 131 9.94 -2.50 13.71
N LEU A 132 8.99 -1.65 14.11
CA LEU A 132 8.91 -1.12 15.47
C LEU A 132 8.78 -2.22 16.51
N GLN A 133 7.94 -3.22 16.23
CA GLN A 133 7.71 -4.36 17.11
C GLN A 133 8.89 -5.36 17.15
N GLY A 134 9.93 -5.17 16.31
CA GLY A 134 11.06 -6.08 16.21
C GLY A 134 10.69 -7.51 15.80
N LYS A 135 9.52 -7.70 15.17
CA LYS A 135 9.01 -9.02 14.79
C LYS A 135 9.60 -9.44 13.45
N THR A 136 9.93 -10.72 13.34
CA THR A 136 10.07 -11.36 12.02
C THR A 136 8.68 -11.59 11.44
N GLY A 137 8.15 -10.55 10.79
CA GLY A 137 6.89 -10.63 10.05
C GLY A 137 7.10 -10.96 8.56
N PRO A 138 6.00 -11.13 7.80
CA PRO A 138 6.06 -11.59 6.42
C PRO A 138 6.56 -10.53 5.43
N TRP A 139 6.55 -9.24 5.80
CA TRP A 139 6.80 -8.17 4.85
C TRP A 139 8.30 -7.96 4.65
N ARG A 140 8.81 -8.42 3.51
CA ARG A 140 10.22 -8.23 3.10
C ARG A 140 10.44 -6.96 2.31
N TYR A 141 9.41 -6.49 1.59
CA TYR A 141 9.42 -5.19 0.92
C TYR A 141 7.99 -4.69 0.66
N ALA A 142 7.88 -3.43 0.23
CA ALA A 142 6.62 -2.90 -0.29
C ALA A 142 6.77 -2.16 -1.62
N VAL A 143 5.70 -2.17 -2.42
CA VAL A 143 5.56 -1.35 -3.62
C VAL A 143 4.50 -0.28 -3.35
N ILE A 144 4.93 0.97 -3.36
CA ILE A 144 4.20 2.16 -2.90
C ILE A 144 3.83 3.01 -4.12
N LEU A 145 2.61 2.82 -4.64
CA LEU A 145 2.13 3.57 -5.79
C LEU A 145 1.38 4.83 -5.31
N ALA A 146 1.94 6.01 -5.58
CA ALA A 146 1.35 7.28 -5.14
C ALA A 146 1.01 7.32 -3.63
N GLY A 147 1.88 6.73 -2.80
CA GLY A 147 1.78 6.80 -1.34
C GLY A 147 2.34 8.11 -0.80
N ARG A 148 1.75 8.59 0.30
CA ARG A 148 2.03 9.90 0.86
C ARG A 148 2.26 9.84 2.37
N ALA A 149 3.14 10.68 2.88
CA ALA A 149 3.31 10.91 4.31
C ALA A 149 2.05 11.56 4.94
N PRO A 150 1.87 11.48 6.28
CA PRO A 150 2.60 10.63 7.25
C PRO A 150 2.38 9.12 7.01
N MET A 151 2.96 8.21 7.78
CA MET A 151 2.42 6.84 7.88
C MET A 151 1.23 6.83 8.86
N VAL A 152 0.49 5.72 8.96
CA VAL A 152 -0.68 5.59 9.84
C VAL A 152 -0.36 4.64 10.98
N SER A 153 -0.67 5.05 12.21
CA SER A 153 -0.53 4.25 13.43
C SER A 153 -1.47 3.05 13.38
N LEU A 154 -0.99 1.84 13.69
CA LEU A 154 -1.81 0.62 13.69
C LEU A 154 -1.91 -0.04 15.08
N ASN A 155 -1.34 0.57 16.11
CA ASN A 155 -1.44 0.12 17.50
C ASN A 155 -1.17 1.26 18.50
N GLU A 156 -1.38 0.98 19.79
CA GLU A 156 -1.24 1.95 20.87
C GLU A 156 0.14 2.61 20.96
N GLU A 157 1.23 1.88 20.67
CA GLU A 157 2.60 2.43 20.70
C GLU A 157 2.79 3.46 19.58
N SER A 158 2.43 3.10 18.35
CA SER A 158 2.52 3.97 17.19
C SER A 158 1.59 5.20 17.26
N GLU A 159 0.48 5.12 17.99
CA GLU A 159 -0.44 6.26 18.22
C GLU A 159 0.21 7.35 19.09
N GLN A 160 1.27 7.03 19.86
CA GLN A 160 2.02 8.02 20.62
C GLN A 160 3.09 8.74 19.78
N LEU A 161 3.33 8.32 18.54
CA LEU A 161 4.36 8.91 17.68
C LEU A 161 3.79 10.13 16.94
N PRO A 162 4.30 11.35 17.18
CA PRO A 162 3.69 12.58 16.67
C PRO A 162 3.78 12.72 15.14
N TRP A 163 4.75 12.06 14.50
CA TRP A 163 4.88 12.01 13.03
C TRP A 163 3.98 10.98 12.36
N MET A 164 3.14 10.26 13.11
CA MET A 164 2.20 9.30 12.55
C MET A 164 0.80 9.92 12.51
N GLN A 165 0.03 9.59 11.46
CA GLN A 165 -1.41 9.83 11.47
C GLN A 165 -2.07 8.80 12.41
N SER A 166 -2.84 9.27 13.37
CA SER A 166 -3.75 8.41 14.14
C SER A 166 -4.72 7.65 13.21
N ALA A 167 -4.97 6.37 13.46
CA ALA A 167 -5.88 5.54 12.65
C ALA A 167 -7.29 6.15 12.55
N GLY A 168 -7.77 6.73 13.66
CA GLY A 168 -9.07 7.43 13.74
C GLY A 168 -9.02 8.91 13.29
N GLY A 169 -7.82 9.44 13.07
CA GLY A 169 -7.56 10.86 12.81
C GLY A 169 -7.43 11.22 11.34
N LEU A 170 -7.16 12.51 11.11
CA LEU A 170 -6.83 13.07 9.79
C LEU A 170 -5.32 13.23 9.65
N ALA A 171 -4.84 13.21 8.41
CA ALA A 171 -3.41 13.28 8.10
C ALA A 171 -2.75 14.59 8.60
N ASP A 172 -3.48 15.70 8.57
CA ASP A 172 -2.96 17.04 8.86
C ASP A 172 -2.72 17.28 10.37
N ALA A 173 -3.13 16.34 11.22
CA ALA A 173 -2.87 16.39 12.66
C ALA A 173 -1.47 15.88 13.04
N ALA A 174 -0.76 15.20 12.12
CA ALA A 174 0.57 14.68 12.38
C ALA A 174 1.63 15.79 12.29
N ASP A 175 2.55 15.82 13.25
CA ASP A 175 3.74 16.66 13.22
C ASP A 175 4.87 15.92 12.48
N LEU A 176 4.97 16.20 11.18
CA LEU A 176 5.94 15.56 10.30
C LEU A 176 7.39 15.91 10.65
N GLU A 177 7.65 17.04 11.33
CA GLU A 177 9.02 17.49 11.64
C GLU A 177 9.62 16.71 12.81
N SER A 178 8.79 16.23 13.74
CA SER A 178 9.23 15.45 14.89
C SER A 178 9.99 14.16 14.50
N ILE A 179 9.83 13.63 13.27
CA ILE A 179 10.58 12.47 12.79
C ILE A 179 12.09 12.76 12.69
N PHE A 180 12.49 14.02 12.49
CA PHE A 180 13.90 14.42 12.38
C PHE A 180 14.65 14.27 13.70
N GLU A 181 13.95 14.26 14.83
CA GLU A 181 14.53 14.00 16.15
C GLU A 181 14.82 12.51 16.37
N ARG A 182 14.21 11.63 15.56
CA ARG A 182 14.31 10.17 15.64
C ARG A 182 14.72 9.51 14.32
N PRO A 183 15.90 9.87 13.76
CA PRO A 183 16.38 9.27 12.51
C PRO A 183 16.61 7.76 12.63
N ASP A 184 16.82 7.25 13.85
CA ASP A 184 16.93 5.82 14.16
C ASP A 184 15.63 5.04 13.91
N MET A 185 14.49 5.75 13.94
CA MET A 185 13.16 5.17 13.76
C MET A 185 12.67 5.21 12.32
N LYS A 186 13.42 5.74 11.34
CA LYS A 186 13.00 5.71 9.93
C LYS A 186 12.81 4.27 9.42
N LEU A 187 11.95 4.08 8.42
CA LEU A 187 11.66 2.78 7.81
C LEU A 187 12.90 2.21 7.10
N LYS A 188 13.37 1.05 7.55
CA LYS A 188 14.55 0.36 7.02
C LYS A 188 14.19 -0.84 6.15
N ILE A 189 12.95 -1.33 6.25
CA ILE A 189 12.48 -2.38 5.35
C ILE A 189 12.39 -1.79 3.93
N PRO A 190 12.88 -2.50 2.89
CA PRO A 190 12.97 -1.99 1.54
C PRO A 190 11.63 -1.59 0.92
N THR A 191 11.62 -0.51 0.15
CA THR A 191 10.43 0.02 -0.51
C THR A 191 10.72 0.49 -1.94
N LEU A 192 9.80 0.21 -2.86
CA LEU A 192 9.79 0.79 -4.19
C LEU A 192 8.67 1.83 -4.29
N HIS A 193 9.03 3.09 -4.45
CA HIS A 193 8.12 4.21 -4.59
C HIS A 193 7.91 4.57 -6.06
N VAL A 194 6.66 4.81 -6.46
CA VAL A 194 6.31 5.21 -7.82
C VAL A 194 5.54 6.54 -7.79
N HIS A 195 6.16 7.59 -8.31
CA HIS A 195 5.63 8.96 -8.28
C HIS A 195 5.18 9.42 -9.66
N GLY A 196 3.93 9.86 -9.75
CA GLY A 196 3.45 10.65 -10.89
C GLY A 196 3.89 12.10 -10.74
N LEU A 197 4.63 12.64 -11.70
CA LEU A 197 5.14 14.01 -11.64
C LEU A 197 4.05 15.11 -11.73
N LYS A 198 2.83 14.74 -12.13
CA LYS A 198 1.66 15.63 -12.20
C LYS A 198 0.66 15.36 -11.08
N ASP A 199 1.06 14.60 -10.06
CA ASP A 199 0.25 14.35 -8.88
C ASP A 199 0.24 15.59 -7.97
N GLU A 200 -0.95 16.04 -7.57
CA GLU A 200 -1.10 17.19 -6.67
C GLU A 200 -0.49 16.91 -5.29
N GLY A 201 -0.48 15.63 -4.87
CA GLY A 201 0.11 15.16 -3.63
C GLY A 201 1.62 14.89 -3.69
N LEU A 202 2.30 15.18 -4.81
CA LEU A 202 3.71 14.80 -5.03
C LEU A 202 4.65 15.26 -3.90
N HIS A 203 4.42 16.45 -3.33
CA HIS A 203 5.23 16.96 -2.22
C HIS A 203 5.18 16.03 -0.99
N LEU A 204 4.02 15.46 -0.66
CA LEU A 204 3.86 14.48 0.43
C LEU A 204 4.46 13.11 0.08
N HIS A 205 4.52 12.77 -1.22
CA HIS A 205 5.19 11.55 -1.67
C HIS A 205 6.70 11.66 -1.45
N LYS A 206 7.27 12.83 -1.76
CA LYS A 206 8.69 13.13 -1.53
C LYS A 206 9.03 13.07 -0.03
N ILE A 207 8.20 13.66 0.84
CA ILE A 207 8.37 13.55 2.30
C ILE A 207 8.42 12.08 2.74
N MET A 208 7.54 11.22 2.21
CA MET A 208 7.55 9.80 2.57
C MET A 208 8.88 9.11 2.19
N VAL A 209 9.47 9.45 1.04
CA VAL A 209 10.75 8.87 0.60
C VAL A 209 11.93 9.49 1.35
N GLU A 210 12.00 10.81 1.43
CA GLU A 210 13.16 11.55 1.94
C GLU A 210 13.23 11.54 3.47
N ASP A 211 12.06 11.67 4.12
CA ASP A 211 11.99 11.89 5.56
C ASP A 211 11.64 10.62 6.33
N TYR A 212 10.78 9.75 5.79
CA TYR A 212 10.31 8.55 6.50
C TYR A 212 11.15 7.30 6.23
N CYS A 213 11.83 7.21 5.09
CA CYS A 213 12.66 6.05 4.76
C CYS A 213 14.12 6.29 5.15
N ALA A 214 14.78 5.24 5.64
CA ALA A 214 16.19 5.29 5.96
C ALA A 214 17.04 5.40 4.67
N PRO A 215 18.24 6.00 4.72
CA PRO A 215 19.12 6.08 3.55
C PRO A 215 19.41 4.69 2.96
N GLY A 216 19.19 4.54 1.66
CA GLY A 216 19.45 3.31 0.91
C GLY A 216 18.36 2.24 0.98
N THR A 217 17.22 2.51 1.62
CA THR A 217 16.12 1.53 1.73
C THR A 217 14.93 1.84 0.83
N ALA A 218 14.89 3.02 0.21
CA ALA A 218 13.86 3.40 -0.75
C ALA A 218 14.44 3.51 -2.18
N THR A 219 13.82 2.79 -3.11
CA THR A 219 14.01 2.97 -4.56
C THR A 219 12.89 3.84 -5.12
N LEU A 220 13.21 4.83 -5.96
CA LEU A 220 12.23 5.77 -6.51
C LEU A 220 12.17 5.68 -8.04
N ILE A 221 10.96 5.49 -8.58
CA ILE A 221 10.65 5.58 -10.00
C ILE A 221 9.65 6.70 -10.26
N GLU A 222 10.04 7.65 -11.10
CA GLU A 222 9.18 8.77 -11.51
C GLU A 222 8.68 8.60 -12.96
N TRP A 223 7.43 9.00 -13.18
CA TRP A 223 6.79 8.96 -14.49
C TRP A 223 5.93 10.20 -14.74
N ASP A 224 5.74 10.55 -16.02
CA ASP A 224 4.97 11.73 -16.42
C ASP A 224 3.45 11.46 -16.37
N GLY A 225 2.92 11.36 -15.15
CA GLY A 225 1.53 10.99 -14.91
C GLY A 225 0.89 11.68 -13.70
N PRO A 226 -0.45 11.71 -13.64
CA PRO A 226 -1.20 12.26 -12.50
C PRO A 226 -1.38 11.19 -11.40
N HIS A 227 -2.30 11.44 -10.45
CA HIS A 227 -2.65 10.52 -9.35
C HIS A 227 -3.39 9.26 -9.84
N ARG A 228 -2.65 8.32 -10.42
CA ARG A 228 -3.17 7.03 -10.94
C ARG A 228 -2.05 6.01 -11.09
N ILE A 229 -2.43 4.77 -11.39
CA ILE A 229 -1.49 3.70 -11.73
C ILE A 229 -0.98 3.87 -13.18
N PRO A 230 0.33 3.73 -13.44
CA PRO A 230 0.87 3.72 -14.80
C PRO A 230 0.24 2.60 -15.66
N ILE A 231 -0.08 2.90 -16.92
CA ILE A 231 -0.59 1.87 -17.86
C ILE A 231 0.19 1.82 -19.18
N LYS A 232 0.97 2.87 -19.48
CA LYS A 232 1.77 2.92 -20.70
C LYS A 232 2.92 1.94 -20.54
N LYS A 233 3.10 1.07 -21.54
CA LYS A 233 4.10 0.00 -21.48
C LYS A 233 5.48 0.47 -21.00
N SER A 234 6.00 1.58 -21.53
CA SER A 234 7.31 2.10 -21.12
C SER A 234 7.42 2.45 -19.64
N ASP A 235 6.34 2.96 -19.04
CA ASP A 235 6.33 3.33 -17.62
C ASP A 235 6.14 2.10 -16.74
N VAL A 236 5.28 1.17 -17.17
CA VAL A 236 5.08 -0.12 -16.51
C VAL A 236 6.38 -0.94 -16.51
N ASP A 237 7.05 -1.07 -17.66
CA ASP A 237 8.29 -1.83 -17.80
C ASP A 237 9.37 -1.29 -16.83
N ARG A 238 9.54 0.05 -16.73
CA ARG A 238 10.49 0.67 -15.80
C ARG A 238 10.19 0.35 -14.33
N VAL A 239 8.91 0.39 -13.93
CA VAL A 239 8.50 0.06 -12.56
C VAL A 239 8.72 -1.43 -12.28
N VAL A 240 8.37 -2.30 -13.24
CA VAL A 240 8.54 -3.75 -13.08
C VAL A 240 10.01 -4.14 -13.01
N ASP A 241 10.88 -3.51 -13.81
CA ASP A 241 12.31 -3.77 -13.77
C ASP A 241 12.89 -3.44 -12.39
N ALA A 242 12.57 -2.26 -11.85
CA ALA A 242 12.97 -1.88 -10.50
C ALA A 242 12.39 -2.79 -9.42
N TRP A 243 11.14 -3.26 -9.57
CA TRP A 243 10.53 -4.22 -8.65
C TRP A 243 11.29 -5.55 -8.66
N VAL A 244 11.57 -6.10 -9.84
CA VAL A 244 12.28 -7.38 -9.94
C VAL A 244 13.70 -7.26 -9.38
N GLU A 245 14.39 -6.14 -9.63
CA GLU A 245 15.70 -5.86 -9.04
C GLU A 245 15.63 -5.83 -7.50
N LEU A 246 14.70 -5.07 -6.93
CA LEU A 246 14.45 -5.02 -5.49
C LEU A 246 14.17 -6.41 -4.91
N ALA A 247 13.26 -7.17 -5.53
CA ALA A 247 12.90 -8.50 -5.05
C ALA A 247 14.12 -9.45 -5.05
N ASN A 248 14.92 -9.43 -6.12
CA ASN A 248 16.12 -10.24 -6.23
C ASN A 248 17.18 -9.85 -5.17
N GLU A 249 17.37 -8.55 -4.92
CA GLU A 249 18.32 -8.05 -3.90
C GLU A 249 17.99 -8.60 -2.50
N TYR A 250 16.69 -8.70 -2.17
CA TYR A 250 16.21 -9.14 -0.86
C TYR A 250 15.75 -10.60 -0.83
N GLY A 251 16.14 -11.41 -1.82
CA GLY A 251 15.96 -12.87 -1.82
C GLY A 251 14.50 -13.34 -1.95
N VAL A 252 13.70 -12.62 -2.73
CA VAL A 252 12.30 -12.96 -3.05
C VAL A 252 12.13 -13.33 -4.50
#